data_AF-A0AAU3Q507-F1
#
_entry.id   AF-A0AAU3Q507-F1
#
_cell.length_a   1.000
_cell.length_b   1.000
_cell.length_c   1.000
_cell.angle_alpha   90.00
_cell.angle_beta   90.00
_cell.angle_gamma   90.00
#
_symmetry.space_group_name_H-M   'P 1'
#
loop_
_entity.id
_entity.type
_entity.pdbx_description
1 polymer ?
#
loop_
_entity_poly.entity_id
_entity_poly.type
_entity_poly.pdbx_seq_one_letter_code
_entity_poly.pdbx_strand_id
1 'polypeptide(L)'
;MIGGRANARADGHPTNGASAPEVAAGSGADVFARFAYAPNDLGYCGPPDAAALREGTVAQVRAAARRFSGAWPYLRVMARMTGITDPLDHRLVESYWLGGGLGADLDHESFAHELLAMLGPAAGHYWKHLTPDLGREAAPNHCFHVFGVYPWSRLLGVGTGEHPLRILDDCRITWAVVRARRGDEITVECRRLLLDGSRLRLSAPETRSVTAVSSARRLATEADVGDRVALHWGRVCGRIDENLTRVLAEATEHQLRVTNARLAAAGGPDPACSVHR
;
A
#
# COMPACT_ATOMS: atom_id res chain seq x y z
N MET A 1 -0.85 -21.83 74.52
CA MET A 1 -0.45 -21.13 73.27
C MET A 1 -0.97 -21.97 72.10
N ILE A 2 -2.26 -21.88 71.78
CA ILE A 2 -2.91 -21.08 70.73
C ILE A 2 -2.37 -21.36 69.31
N GLY A 3 -3.26 -21.85 68.43
CA GLY A 3 -3.13 -21.91 66.97
C GLY A 3 -3.27 -23.34 66.44
N GLY A 4 -4.39 -23.83 65.90
CA GLY A 4 -5.38 -23.17 65.03
C GLY A 4 -5.15 -23.63 63.58
N ARG A 5 -5.54 -24.86 63.23
CA ARG A 5 -5.53 -25.33 61.82
C ARG A 5 -6.86 -24.97 61.17
N ALA A 6 -6.84 -23.89 60.39
CA ALA A 6 -7.94 -23.47 59.55
C ALA A 6 -7.90 -24.22 58.21
N ASN A 7 -9.09 -24.66 57.81
CA ASN A 7 -9.46 -25.20 56.50
C ASN A 7 -9.28 -24.11 55.43
N ALA A 8 -8.48 -24.35 54.40
CA ALA A 8 -8.44 -23.48 53.21
C ALA A 8 -8.96 -24.27 52.01
N ARG A 9 -10.11 -23.80 51.50
CA ARG A 9 -10.82 -24.30 50.34
C ARG A 9 -9.98 -24.12 49.08
N ALA A 10 -10.07 -25.11 48.20
CA ALA A 10 -9.58 -25.05 46.84
C ALA A 10 -10.53 -24.17 46.02
N ASP A 11 -10.09 -22.96 45.66
CA ASP A 11 -10.71 -22.15 44.62
C ASP A 11 -9.93 -22.36 43.31
N GLY A 12 -10.47 -23.26 42.48
CA GLY A 12 -10.01 -23.46 41.12
C GLY A 12 -10.38 -22.23 40.27
N HIS A 13 -9.38 -21.46 39.87
CA HIS A 13 -9.51 -20.45 38.83
C HIS A 13 -9.51 -21.16 37.46
N PRO A 14 -10.55 -21.06 36.62
CA PRO A 14 -10.46 -21.58 35.27
C PRO A 14 -9.59 -20.61 34.45
N THR A 15 -8.39 -21.04 34.09
CA THR A 15 -7.56 -20.35 33.08
C THR A 15 -8.18 -20.57 31.70
N ASN A 16 -9.20 -19.79 31.36
CA ASN A 16 -9.72 -19.73 30.00
C ASN A 16 -8.86 -18.78 29.18
N GLY A 17 -7.61 -19.17 28.93
CA GLY A 17 -6.72 -18.50 28.00
C GLY A 17 -6.99 -18.97 26.58
N ALA A 18 -8.12 -18.58 25.99
CA ALA A 18 -8.29 -18.71 24.56
C ALA A 18 -7.31 -17.73 23.88
N SER A 19 -6.20 -18.26 23.37
CA SER A 19 -5.25 -17.51 22.55
C SER A 19 -6.02 -16.79 21.44
N ALA A 20 -5.88 -15.46 21.36
CA ALA A 20 -6.52 -14.70 20.29
C ALA A 20 -6.11 -15.27 18.92
N PRO A 21 -7.02 -15.34 17.94
CA PRO A 21 -6.70 -15.96 16.65
C PRO A 21 -5.56 -15.22 15.96
N GLU A 22 -4.53 -15.98 15.61
CA GLU A 22 -3.40 -15.55 14.79
C GLU A 22 -3.89 -15.22 13.38
N VAL A 23 -3.16 -14.38 12.65
CA VAL A 23 -3.53 -14.04 11.29
C VAL A 23 -3.26 -15.21 10.36
N ALA A 24 -4.33 -15.79 9.81
CA ALA A 24 -4.21 -16.83 8.80
C ALA A 24 -3.40 -16.31 7.59
N ALA A 25 -2.37 -17.06 7.22
CA ALA A 25 -1.49 -16.72 6.10
C ALA A 25 -2.32 -16.53 4.82
N GLY A 26 -2.11 -15.42 4.12
CA GLY A 26 -2.84 -15.10 2.90
C GLY A 26 -4.28 -14.62 3.10
N SER A 27 -4.78 -14.46 4.34
CA SER A 27 -6.03 -13.73 4.56
C SER A 27 -5.89 -12.25 4.17
N GLY A 28 -6.98 -11.53 3.88
CA GLY A 28 -6.89 -10.11 3.53
C GLY A 28 -6.31 -9.23 4.64
N ALA A 29 -6.50 -9.58 5.91
CA ALA A 29 -5.79 -8.92 7.02
C ALA A 29 -4.27 -9.16 6.96
N ASP A 30 -3.84 -10.36 6.58
CA ASP A 30 -2.42 -10.68 6.40
C ASP A 30 -1.81 -9.91 5.24
N VAL A 31 -2.44 -9.94 4.07
CA VAL A 31 -2.03 -9.17 2.89
C VAL A 31 -1.99 -7.68 3.22
N PHE A 32 -2.98 -7.15 3.94
CA PHE A 32 -2.95 -5.76 4.36
C PHE A 32 -1.72 -5.44 5.22
N ALA A 33 -1.45 -6.25 6.25
CA ALA A 33 -0.31 -6.04 7.13
C ALA A 33 1.03 -6.10 6.39
N ARG A 34 1.19 -7.07 5.48
CA ARG A 34 2.37 -7.27 4.62
C ARG A 34 2.78 -6.01 3.86
N PHE A 35 1.80 -5.37 3.23
CA PHE A 35 2.03 -4.19 2.42
C PHE A 35 2.05 -2.89 3.25
N ALA A 36 1.24 -2.79 4.30
CA ALA A 36 1.13 -1.57 5.09
C ALA A 36 2.27 -1.37 6.10
N TYR A 37 2.97 -2.44 6.51
CA TYR A 37 3.95 -2.38 7.60
C TYR A 37 5.12 -1.42 7.33
N ALA A 38 5.82 -1.59 6.21
CA ALA A 38 7.04 -0.84 5.92
C ALA A 38 6.85 0.69 5.87
N PRO A 39 5.89 1.25 5.11
CA PRO A 39 5.65 2.70 5.15
C PRO A 39 5.13 3.19 6.52
N ASN A 40 4.41 2.35 7.27
CA ASN A 40 3.91 2.72 8.59
C ASN A 40 5.04 2.82 9.62
N ASP A 41 5.96 1.86 9.61
CA ASP A 41 7.18 1.84 10.43
C ASP A 41 8.08 3.05 10.13
N LEU A 42 8.11 3.50 8.88
CA LEU A 42 8.83 4.70 8.43
C LEU A 42 8.06 6.02 8.67
N GLY A 43 6.82 5.97 9.17
CA GLY A 43 6.00 7.14 9.48
C GLY A 43 5.30 7.81 8.29
N TYR A 44 5.26 7.17 7.11
CA TYR A 44 4.59 7.72 5.92
C TYR A 44 3.07 7.53 5.92
N CYS A 45 2.55 6.54 6.64
CA CYS A 45 1.11 6.29 6.73
C CYS A 45 0.73 5.55 8.01
N GLY A 46 -0.58 5.45 8.29
CA GLY A 46 -1.11 4.64 9.39
C GLY A 46 -0.96 5.26 10.79
N PRO A 47 -1.40 4.53 11.83
CA PRO A 47 -1.28 4.97 13.22
C PRO A 47 0.18 4.91 13.73
N PRO A 48 0.52 5.66 14.79
CA PRO A 48 1.79 5.44 15.49
C PRO A 48 1.81 4.02 16.08
N ASP A 49 3.00 3.42 16.10
CA ASP A 49 3.27 2.02 16.46
C ASP A 49 2.83 0.98 15.41
N ALA A 50 3.82 0.51 14.63
CA ALA A 50 3.67 -0.49 13.60
C ALA A 50 3.67 -1.94 14.14
N ALA A 51 3.78 -2.15 15.45
CA ALA A 51 3.84 -3.49 16.06
C ALA A 51 2.60 -4.34 15.74
N ALA A 52 1.42 -3.72 15.63
CA ALA A 52 0.20 -4.42 15.23
C ALA A 52 0.30 -5.03 13.82
N LEU A 53 0.92 -4.32 12.87
CA LEU A 53 1.14 -4.86 11.53
C LEU A 53 2.28 -5.85 11.50
N ARG A 54 3.28 -5.68 12.35
CA ARG A 54 4.42 -6.58 12.49
C ARG A 54 3.97 -7.94 13.03
N GLU A 55 3.48 -8.00 14.27
CA GLU A 55 3.24 -9.26 15.03
C GLU A 55 1.81 -9.37 15.58
N GLY A 56 0.94 -8.41 15.28
CA GLY A 56 -0.39 -8.37 15.89
C GLY A 56 -1.33 -9.50 15.46
N THR A 57 -2.28 -9.83 16.33
CA THR A 57 -3.45 -10.67 16.06
C THR A 57 -4.31 -10.10 14.93
N VAL A 58 -5.25 -10.90 14.39
CA VAL A 58 -6.21 -10.42 13.37
C VAL A 58 -6.95 -9.18 13.87
N ALA A 59 -7.39 -9.20 15.13
CA ALA A 59 -8.12 -8.10 15.73
C ALA A 59 -7.28 -6.81 15.78
N GLN A 60 -6.00 -6.92 16.14
CA GLN A 60 -5.08 -5.77 16.19
C GLN A 60 -4.81 -5.21 14.80
N VAL A 61 -4.59 -6.06 13.78
CA VAL A 61 -4.43 -5.60 12.40
C VAL A 61 -5.70 -4.91 11.91
N ARG A 62 -6.87 -5.48 12.16
CA ARG A 62 -8.15 -4.89 11.77
C ARG A 62 -8.37 -3.52 12.43
N ALA A 63 -8.01 -3.39 13.70
CA ALA A 63 -8.07 -2.12 14.42
C ALA A 63 -7.09 -1.08 13.85
N ALA A 64 -5.85 -1.51 13.53
CA ALA A 64 -4.84 -0.64 12.92
C ALA A 64 -5.26 -0.19 11.51
N ALA A 65 -5.73 -1.12 10.66
CA ALA A 65 -6.15 -0.86 9.29
C ALA A 65 -7.18 0.27 9.19
N ARG A 66 -8.16 0.32 10.10
CA ARG A 66 -9.18 1.39 10.18
C ARG A 66 -8.61 2.79 10.35
N ARG A 67 -7.35 2.91 10.79
CA ARG A 67 -6.65 4.17 11.05
C ARG A 67 -5.72 4.58 9.89
N PHE A 68 -5.64 3.80 8.81
CA PHE A 68 -4.90 4.17 7.60
C PHE A 68 -5.74 5.11 6.73
N SER A 69 -5.50 6.43 6.84
CA SER A 69 -6.19 7.46 6.06
C SER A 69 -6.01 7.33 4.54
N GLY A 70 -4.96 6.65 4.07
CA GLY A 70 -4.77 6.35 2.65
C GLY A 70 -5.54 5.10 2.20
N ALA A 71 -5.21 3.93 2.77
CA ALA A 71 -5.71 2.64 2.29
C ALA A 71 -7.15 2.32 2.73
N TRP A 72 -7.55 2.69 3.96
CA TRP A 72 -8.86 2.32 4.49
C TRP A 72 -10.04 2.89 3.70
N PRO A 73 -10.01 4.17 3.25
CA PRO A 73 -11.08 4.70 2.41
C PRO A 73 -11.29 3.93 1.12
N TYR A 74 -10.21 3.52 0.45
CA TYR A 74 -10.28 2.72 -0.78
C TYR A 74 -11.01 1.40 -0.53
N LEU A 75 -10.56 0.65 0.48
CA LEU A 75 -11.15 -0.64 0.82
C LEU A 75 -12.63 -0.53 1.20
N ARG A 76 -13.03 0.54 1.90
CA ARG A 76 -14.44 0.80 2.22
C ARG A 76 -15.28 1.13 0.99
N VAL A 77 -14.77 1.95 0.08
CA VAL A 77 -15.49 2.30 -1.15
C VAL A 77 -15.64 1.08 -2.03
N MET A 78 -14.56 0.31 -2.25
CA MET A 78 -14.60 -0.93 -3.04
C MET A 78 -15.57 -1.93 -2.42
N ALA A 79 -15.50 -2.17 -1.10
CA ALA A 79 -16.42 -3.04 -0.37
C ALA A 79 -17.89 -2.67 -0.61
N ARG A 80 -18.24 -1.39 -0.53
CA ARG A 80 -19.60 -0.91 -0.80
C ARG A 80 -20.00 -1.13 -2.25
N MET A 81 -19.14 -0.79 -3.21
CA MET A 81 -19.46 -0.90 -4.64
C MET A 81 -19.58 -2.36 -5.10
N THR A 82 -18.86 -3.29 -4.46
CA THR A 82 -18.95 -4.73 -4.76
C THR A 82 -19.98 -5.46 -3.91
N GLY A 83 -20.59 -4.81 -2.91
CA GLY A 83 -21.48 -5.44 -1.93
C GLY A 83 -20.79 -6.43 -0.97
N ILE A 84 -19.47 -6.35 -0.84
CA ILE A 84 -18.69 -7.21 0.08
C ILE A 84 -18.70 -6.59 1.47
N THR A 85 -19.17 -7.32 2.48
CA THR A 85 -19.34 -6.78 3.84
C THR A 85 -18.03 -6.45 4.54
N ASP A 86 -16.97 -7.22 4.32
CA ASP A 86 -15.67 -7.04 4.98
C ASP A 86 -14.69 -6.25 4.10
N PRO A 87 -14.29 -5.02 4.46
CA PRO A 87 -13.28 -4.26 3.73
C PRO A 87 -11.89 -4.92 3.71
N LEU A 88 -11.65 -5.92 4.57
CA LEU A 88 -10.44 -6.73 4.55
C LEU A 88 -10.68 -8.13 3.94
N ASP A 89 -11.72 -8.30 3.12
CA ASP A 89 -11.84 -9.43 2.20
C ASP A 89 -10.59 -9.50 1.31
N HIS A 90 -10.01 -10.69 1.18
CA HIS A 90 -8.77 -10.91 0.44
C HIS A 90 -8.81 -10.32 -0.97
N ARG A 91 -9.94 -10.48 -1.68
CA ARG A 91 -10.07 -10.02 -3.08
C ARG A 91 -10.01 -8.51 -3.19
N LEU A 92 -10.57 -7.78 -2.21
CA LEU A 92 -10.51 -6.32 -2.16
C LEU A 92 -9.10 -5.85 -1.84
N VAL A 93 -8.46 -6.48 -0.85
CA VAL A 93 -7.10 -6.11 -0.41
C VAL A 93 -6.08 -6.39 -1.51
N GLU A 94 -6.16 -7.54 -2.18
CA GLU A 94 -5.31 -7.87 -3.32
C GLU A 94 -5.51 -6.89 -4.48
N SER A 95 -6.78 -6.63 -4.86
CA SER A 95 -7.10 -5.66 -5.93
C SER A 95 -6.57 -4.26 -5.59
N TYR A 96 -6.66 -3.84 -4.33
CA TYR A 96 -6.12 -2.56 -3.89
C TYR A 96 -4.59 -2.52 -4.03
N TRP A 97 -3.85 -3.50 -3.52
CA TRP A 97 -2.38 -3.43 -3.55
C TRP A 97 -1.78 -3.71 -4.93
N LEU A 98 -2.29 -4.72 -5.64
CA LEU A 98 -1.69 -5.24 -6.87
C LEU A 98 -2.39 -4.76 -8.14
N GLY A 99 -3.57 -4.14 -8.02
CA GLY A 99 -4.41 -3.79 -9.17
C GLY A 99 -5.23 -4.98 -9.68
N GLY A 100 -6.03 -4.73 -10.72
CA GLY A 100 -6.88 -5.75 -11.33
C GLY A 100 -8.03 -6.21 -10.41
N GLY A 101 -8.46 -7.45 -10.63
CA GLY A 101 -9.49 -8.12 -9.83
C GLY A 101 -10.79 -7.32 -9.76
N LEU A 102 -11.41 -7.33 -8.58
CA LEU A 102 -12.66 -6.61 -8.32
C LEU A 102 -12.52 -5.11 -8.58
N GLY A 103 -11.33 -4.54 -8.37
CA GLY A 103 -11.09 -3.12 -8.58
C GLY A 103 -11.14 -2.71 -10.06
N ALA A 104 -10.74 -3.59 -10.98
CA ALA A 104 -10.77 -3.30 -12.41
C ALA A 104 -12.19 -3.33 -13.02
N ASP A 105 -13.13 -4.00 -12.35
CA ASP A 105 -14.52 -4.10 -12.81
C ASP A 105 -15.41 -2.95 -12.31
N LEU A 106 -14.89 -2.10 -11.41
CA LEU A 106 -15.66 -0.97 -10.88
C LEU A 106 -15.66 0.21 -11.86
N ASP A 107 -16.76 0.94 -11.88
CA ASP A 107 -16.81 2.23 -12.58
C ASP A 107 -15.86 3.24 -11.91
N HIS A 108 -14.90 3.75 -12.67
CA HIS A 108 -13.82 4.59 -12.15
C HIS A 108 -14.31 5.97 -11.69
N GLU A 109 -15.28 6.58 -12.38
CA GLU A 109 -15.83 7.88 -12.00
C GLU A 109 -16.65 7.79 -10.71
N SER A 110 -17.52 6.78 -10.60
CA SER A 110 -18.28 6.52 -9.37
C SER A 110 -17.35 6.20 -8.20
N PHE A 111 -16.31 5.40 -8.43
CA PHE A 111 -15.28 5.13 -7.42
C PHE A 111 -14.59 6.42 -6.96
N ALA A 112 -14.18 7.28 -7.89
CA ALA A 112 -13.52 8.55 -7.58
C ALA A 112 -14.43 9.46 -6.75
N HIS A 113 -15.68 9.62 -7.18
CA HIS A 113 -16.68 10.42 -6.46
C HIS A 113 -16.83 9.97 -5.01
N GLU A 114 -17.01 8.67 -4.81
CA GLU A 114 -17.21 8.07 -3.50
C GLU A 114 -15.96 8.12 -2.61
N LEU A 115 -14.78 7.96 -3.20
CA LEU A 115 -13.51 8.11 -2.50
C LEU A 115 -13.28 9.56 -2.06
N LEU A 116 -13.50 10.52 -2.95
CA LEU A 116 -13.36 11.95 -2.65
C LEU A 116 -14.35 12.38 -1.57
N ALA A 117 -15.59 11.88 -1.60
CA ALA A 117 -16.57 12.11 -0.55
C ALA A 117 -16.11 11.57 0.82
N MET A 118 -15.35 10.47 0.85
CA MET A 118 -14.81 9.91 2.10
C MET A 118 -13.55 10.64 2.60
N LEU A 119 -12.71 11.13 1.69
CA LEU A 119 -11.48 11.87 2.02
C LEU A 119 -11.77 13.33 2.38
N GLY A 120 -12.80 13.94 1.77
CA GLY A 120 -13.18 15.35 1.94
C GLY A 120 -13.37 15.82 3.39
N PRO A 121 -14.07 15.07 4.27
CA PRO A 121 -14.22 15.43 5.68
C PRO A 121 -12.92 15.48 6.47
N ALA A 122 -11.87 14.79 6.00
CA ALA A 122 -10.52 14.81 6.60
C ALA A 122 -9.58 15.85 5.92
N ALA A 123 -10.10 16.64 4.97
CA ALA A 123 -9.31 17.52 4.13
C ALA A 123 -8.84 18.79 4.87
N GLY A 124 -7.59 18.76 5.35
CA GLY A 124 -6.81 19.97 5.59
C GLY A 124 -6.21 20.55 4.30
N HIS A 125 -5.33 21.55 4.43
CA HIS A 125 -4.63 22.20 3.30
C HIS A 125 -3.91 21.22 2.35
N TYR A 126 -3.52 20.05 2.84
CA TYR A 126 -2.81 19.00 2.12
C TYR A 126 -3.63 18.35 0.99
N TRP A 127 -4.94 18.60 0.93
CA TRP A 127 -5.87 17.88 0.06
C TRP A 127 -6.62 18.79 -0.92
N LYS A 128 -6.24 20.07 -1.04
CA LYS A 128 -6.88 21.04 -1.96
C LYS A 128 -6.82 20.62 -3.43
N HIS A 129 -5.88 19.75 -3.79
CA HIS A 129 -5.73 19.22 -5.15
C HIS A 129 -6.64 18.01 -5.46
N LEU A 130 -7.41 17.54 -4.48
CA LEU A 130 -8.38 16.47 -4.67
C LEU A 130 -9.69 17.03 -5.21
N THR A 131 -9.71 17.37 -6.50
CA THR A 131 -10.89 17.85 -7.22
C THR A 131 -11.56 16.71 -7.98
N PRO A 132 -12.83 16.89 -8.44
CA PRO A 132 -13.48 15.93 -9.32
C PRO A 132 -12.67 15.58 -10.60
N ASP A 133 -11.76 16.46 -11.04
CA ASP A 133 -10.90 16.21 -12.21
C ASP A 133 -10.01 14.97 -12.06
N LEU A 134 -9.73 14.54 -10.82
CA LEU A 134 -9.01 13.29 -10.55
C LEU A 134 -9.78 12.04 -10.97
N GLY A 135 -11.09 12.14 -11.25
CA GLY A 135 -11.87 11.02 -11.77
C GLY A 135 -11.28 10.41 -13.04
N ARG A 136 -10.60 11.21 -13.85
CA ARG A 136 -9.92 10.76 -15.09
C ARG A 136 -8.68 9.91 -14.84
N GLU A 137 -8.08 10.02 -13.67
CA GLU A 137 -6.91 9.23 -13.24
C GLU A 137 -7.30 8.09 -12.29
N ALA A 138 -8.58 8.01 -11.91
CA ALA A 138 -9.02 7.14 -10.85
C ALA A 138 -8.91 5.68 -11.24
N ALA A 139 -8.31 4.92 -10.35
CA ALA A 139 -8.30 3.47 -10.39
C ALA A 139 -8.46 2.95 -8.95
N PRO A 140 -9.26 1.90 -8.70
CA PRO A 140 -9.45 1.32 -7.35
C PRO A 140 -8.24 0.51 -6.85
N ASN A 141 -7.05 1.08 -6.93
CA ASN A 141 -5.80 0.45 -6.55
C ASN A 141 -4.76 1.45 -6.02
N HIS A 142 -3.66 0.92 -5.50
CA HIS A 142 -2.62 1.68 -4.81
C HIS A 142 -1.83 2.58 -5.76
N CYS A 143 -1.74 2.25 -7.06
CA CYS A 143 -1.09 3.14 -8.02
C CYS A 143 -1.80 4.50 -8.07
N PHE A 144 -3.14 4.51 -8.12
CA PHE A 144 -3.89 5.77 -8.06
C PHE A 144 -3.65 6.53 -6.75
N HIS A 145 -3.55 5.81 -5.62
CA HIS A 145 -3.16 6.45 -4.36
C HIS A 145 -1.81 7.15 -4.48
N VAL A 146 -0.78 6.44 -4.96
CA VAL A 146 0.60 6.96 -5.05
C VAL A 146 0.72 8.14 -6.01
N PHE A 147 0.12 8.04 -7.20
CA PHE A 147 0.36 9.00 -8.28
C PHE A 147 -0.72 10.09 -8.40
N GLY A 148 -1.97 9.76 -8.07
CA GLY A 148 -3.12 10.67 -8.20
C GLY A 148 -3.45 11.40 -6.90
N VAL A 149 -3.60 10.67 -5.80
CA VAL A 149 -4.12 11.18 -4.52
C VAL A 149 -3.02 11.71 -3.59
N TYR A 150 -1.93 10.98 -3.44
CA TYR A 150 -0.78 11.36 -2.62
C TYR A 150 -0.04 12.53 -3.30
N PRO A 151 0.41 13.57 -2.56
CA PRO A 151 0.78 14.84 -3.20
C PRO A 151 2.16 14.82 -3.86
N TRP A 152 2.99 13.80 -3.66
CA TRP A 152 4.39 13.79 -4.13
C TRP A 152 4.53 13.93 -5.64
N SER A 153 3.57 13.44 -6.43
CA SER A 153 3.58 13.64 -7.89
C SER A 153 3.45 15.12 -8.29
N ARG A 154 2.88 15.97 -7.44
CA ARG A 154 2.75 17.43 -7.66
C ARG A 154 3.98 18.21 -7.22
N LEU A 155 4.87 17.57 -6.47
CA LEU A 155 6.14 18.15 -6.01
C LEU A 155 7.31 17.78 -6.94
N LEU A 156 7.07 16.97 -7.98
CA LEU A 156 8.07 16.65 -8.99
C LEU A 156 8.53 17.93 -9.71
N GLY A 157 9.84 18.10 -9.82
CA GLY A 157 10.45 19.28 -10.45
C GLY A 157 10.38 20.58 -9.64
N VAL A 158 9.77 20.56 -8.44
CA VAL A 158 9.74 21.71 -7.52
C VAL A 158 10.89 21.60 -6.53
N GLY A 159 11.90 22.45 -6.68
CA GLY A 159 13.11 22.47 -5.84
C GLY A 159 14.26 21.60 -6.35
N THR A 160 15.30 21.43 -5.54
CA THR A 160 16.60 20.84 -5.95
C THR A 160 16.77 19.36 -5.62
N GLY A 161 15.75 18.67 -5.11
CA GLY A 161 15.88 17.32 -4.55
C GLY A 161 15.06 16.24 -5.27
N GLU A 162 15.63 15.05 -5.40
CA GLU A 162 14.94 13.85 -5.92
C GLU A 162 13.99 13.20 -4.91
N HIS A 163 13.75 13.84 -3.76
CA HIS A 163 12.98 13.25 -2.66
C HIS A 163 11.55 12.83 -3.05
N PRO A 164 10.77 13.63 -3.81
CA PRO A 164 9.45 13.20 -4.27
C PRO A 164 9.50 11.97 -5.19
N LEU A 165 10.48 11.90 -6.09
CA LEU A 165 10.64 10.75 -6.99
C LEU A 165 10.96 9.47 -6.21
N ARG A 166 11.85 9.56 -5.22
CA ARG A 166 12.19 8.42 -4.35
C ARG A 166 10.96 7.91 -3.58
N ILE A 167 10.17 8.81 -2.99
CA ILE A 167 8.94 8.40 -2.28
C ILE A 167 7.95 7.72 -3.22
N LEU A 168 7.75 8.25 -4.43
CA LEU A 168 6.86 7.62 -5.40
C LEU A 168 7.36 6.24 -5.83
N ASP A 169 8.67 6.05 -6.03
CA ASP A 169 9.23 4.75 -6.39
C ASP A 169 9.14 3.74 -5.25
N ASP A 170 9.45 4.17 -4.02
CA ASP A 170 9.39 3.30 -2.84
C ASP A 170 7.95 2.94 -2.46
N CYS A 171 6.98 3.85 -2.68
CA CYS A 171 5.58 3.62 -2.38
C CYS A 171 4.81 2.90 -3.51
N ARG A 172 5.27 2.98 -4.75
CA ARG A 172 4.71 2.15 -5.82
C ARG A 172 5.01 0.67 -5.52
N ILE A 173 4.02 -0.19 -5.71
CA ILE A 173 4.27 -1.62 -5.64
C ILE A 173 5.14 -2.06 -6.82
N THR A 174 6.31 -2.58 -6.52
CA THR A 174 7.28 -3.03 -7.53
C THR A 174 7.21 -4.54 -7.67
N TRP A 175 6.99 -5.05 -8.88
CA TRP A 175 7.24 -6.45 -9.17
C TRP A 175 8.73 -6.66 -9.44
N ALA A 176 9.25 -7.79 -8.97
CA ALA A 176 10.65 -8.12 -9.09
C ALA A 176 10.84 -9.64 -9.25
N VAL A 177 11.98 -10.05 -9.80
CA VAL A 177 12.36 -11.46 -9.85
C VAL A 177 13.57 -11.68 -8.95
N VAL A 178 13.51 -12.69 -8.09
CA VAL A 178 14.62 -13.04 -7.19
C VAL A 178 15.78 -13.59 -8.02
N ARG A 179 16.96 -12.99 -7.87
CA ARG A 179 18.19 -13.37 -8.57
C ARG A 179 19.19 -14.08 -7.66
N ALA A 180 19.28 -13.66 -6.40
CA ALA A 180 20.14 -14.31 -5.42
C ALA A 180 19.61 -14.09 -3.99
N ARG A 181 20.04 -14.96 -3.08
CA ARG A 181 19.75 -14.85 -1.65
C ARG A 181 21.02 -15.09 -0.84
N ARG A 182 21.26 -14.22 0.14
CA ARG A 182 22.38 -14.32 1.09
C ARG A 182 21.87 -13.98 2.49
N GLY A 183 21.56 -15.00 3.29
CA GLY A 183 20.92 -14.81 4.59
C GLY A 183 19.57 -14.08 4.46
N ASP A 184 19.49 -12.90 5.07
CA ASP A 184 18.31 -12.03 5.11
C ASP A 184 18.29 -10.96 4.00
N GLU A 185 19.32 -10.94 3.14
CA GLU A 185 19.39 -10.07 1.98
C GLU A 185 18.95 -10.85 0.73
N ILE A 186 18.02 -10.27 -0.03
CA ILE A 186 17.60 -10.80 -1.33
C ILE A 186 18.03 -9.80 -2.39
N THR A 187 18.71 -10.31 -3.40
CA THR A 187 19.01 -9.56 -4.62
C THR A 187 17.91 -9.85 -5.63
N VAL A 188 17.27 -8.79 -6.11
CA VAL A 188 16.15 -8.87 -7.07
C VAL A 188 16.47 -8.06 -8.32
N GLU A 189 15.91 -8.49 -9.45
CA GLU A 189 15.87 -7.71 -10.68
C GLU A 189 14.50 -7.05 -10.82
N CYS A 190 14.46 -5.73 -10.95
CA CYS A 190 13.23 -4.98 -11.15
C CYS A 190 13.49 -3.66 -11.88
N ARG A 191 12.44 -2.86 -12.07
CA ARG A 191 12.53 -1.53 -12.67
C ARG A 191 12.21 -0.47 -11.64
N ARG A 192 12.99 0.62 -11.64
CA ARG A 192 12.77 1.80 -10.81
C ARG A 192 12.03 2.89 -11.58
N LEU A 193 11.39 3.79 -10.87
CA LEU A 193 10.79 4.98 -11.42
C LEU A 193 11.86 6.04 -11.72
N LEU A 194 11.76 6.64 -12.90
CA LEU A 194 12.61 7.71 -13.39
C LEU A 194 11.75 8.92 -13.74
N LEU A 195 12.33 10.10 -13.60
CA LEU A 195 11.78 11.34 -14.16
C LEU A 195 12.68 11.80 -15.32
N ASP A 196 12.10 11.86 -16.51
CA ASP A 196 12.75 12.28 -17.75
C ASP A 196 12.12 13.60 -18.22
N GLY A 197 12.79 14.72 -17.94
CA GLY A 197 12.16 16.04 -17.99
C GLY A 197 11.00 16.13 -17.00
N SER A 198 9.77 16.23 -17.51
CA SER A 198 8.54 16.22 -16.71
C SER A 198 7.78 14.88 -16.75
N ARG A 199 8.35 13.86 -17.41
CA ARG A 199 7.68 12.58 -17.67
C ARG A 199 8.20 11.46 -16.79
N LEU A 200 7.31 10.81 -16.05
CA LEU A 200 7.59 9.59 -15.31
C LEU A 200 7.68 8.38 -16.24
N ARG A 201 8.70 7.53 -16.05
CA ARG A 201 8.86 6.26 -16.75
C ARG A 201 9.54 5.21 -15.89
N LEU A 202 9.44 3.95 -16.28
CA LEU A 202 10.24 2.88 -15.67
C LEU A 202 11.62 2.78 -16.35
N SER A 203 12.64 2.43 -15.58
CA SER A 203 13.98 2.14 -16.08
C SER A 203 14.04 0.85 -16.90
N ALA A 204 15.19 0.59 -17.52
CA ALA A 204 15.56 -0.78 -17.87
C ALA A 204 15.65 -1.64 -16.58
N PRO A 205 15.45 -2.97 -16.66
CA PRO A 205 15.66 -3.84 -15.51
C PRO A 205 17.07 -3.67 -14.92
N GLU A 206 17.14 -3.53 -13.60
CA GLU A 206 18.37 -3.43 -12.84
C GLU A 206 18.31 -4.33 -11.61
N THR A 207 19.48 -4.72 -11.12
CA THR A 207 19.59 -5.54 -9.92
C THR A 207 19.71 -4.65 -8.68
N ARG A 208 18.95 -4.95 -7.64
CA ARG A 208 19.02 -4.26 -6.34
C ARG A 208 18.91 -5.23 -5.17
N SER A 209 19.53 -4.86 -4.07
CA SER A 209 19.36 -5.55 -2.79
C SER A 209 18.13 -5.03 -2.06
N VAL A 210 17.37 -5.95 -1.48
CA VAL A 210 16.19 -5.67 -0.66
C VAL A 210 16.20 -6.53 0.60
N THR A 211 15.51 -6.07 1.63
CA THR A 211 15.42 -6.80 2.88
C THR A 211 14.40 -7.92 2.76
N ALA A 212 14.80 -9.15 3.05
CA ALA A 212 13.92 -10.31 3.05
C ALA A 212 12.92 -10.23 4.23
N VAL A 213 13.42 -9.89 5.42
CA VAL A 213 12.76 -10.14 6.70
C VAL A 213 11.67 -9.13 7.06
N SER A 214 10.45 -9.64 7.26
CA SER A 214 9.57 -9.22 8.36
C SER A 214 9.79 -10.23 9.49
N SER A 215 10.34 -9.81 10.63
CA SER A 215 10.77 -10.70 11.72
C SER A 215 9.62 -11.27 12.54
N ALA A 216 8.41 -11.31 11.98
CA ALA A 216 7.21 -11.14 12.78
C ALA A 216 5.95 -11.78 12.17
N ARG A 217 5.81 -11.68 10.85
CA ARG A 217 4.99 -12.57 10.03
C ARG A 217 5.97 -13.24 9.08
N ARG A 218 5.99 -14.57 9.01
CA ARG A 218 6.97 -15.38 8.26
C ARG A 218 6.96 -15.09 6.74
N LEU A 219 7.44 -13.92 6.35
CA LEU A 219 7.21 -13.31 5.04
C LEU A 219 8.42 -13.33 4.12
N ALA A 220 9.50 -13.91 4.61
CA ALA A 220 10.81 -13.89 3.99
C ALA A 220 11.33 -15.29 3.64
N THR A 221 10.62 -16.33 4.05
CA THR A 221 11.11 -17.71 4.04
C THR A 221 10.68 -18.50 2.82
N GLU A 222 9.93 -17.92 1.87
CA GLU A 222 9.30 -18.71 0.79
C GLU A 222 9.63 -18.27 -0.64
N ALA A 223 10.36 -17.16 -0.84
CA ALA A 223 10.77 -16.74 -2.18
C ALA A 223 12.14 -17.33 -2.52
N ASP A 224 12.16 -18.22 -3.51
CA ASP A 224 13.35 -18.85 -4.06
C ASP A 224 13.89 -18.09 -5.26
N VAL A 225 15.14 -18.38 -5.64
CA VAL A 225 15.71 -17.83 -6.87
C VAL A 225 14.84 -18.21 -8.06
N GLY A 226 14.47 -17.20 -8.87
CA GLY A 226 13.54 -17.34 -9.98
C GLY A 226 12.09 -16.97 -9.67
N ASP A 227 11.72 -16.87 -8.39
CA ASP A 227 10.37 -16.43 -8.02
C ASP A 227 10.14 -14.96 -8.35
N ARG A 228 8.88 -14.65 -8.65
CA ARG A 228 8.39 -13.28 -8.77
C ARG A 228 7.80 -12.84 -7.44
N VAL A 229 8.12 -11.62 -7.03
CA VAL A 229 7.70 -11.03 -5.76
C VAL A 229 7.19 -9.62 -5.94
N ALA A 230 6.27 -9.20 -5.07
CA ALA A 230 5.88 -7.81 -4.91
C ALA A 230 6.71 -7.15 -3.80
N LEU A 231 7.14 -5.93 -4.04
CA LEU A 231 7.92 -5.11 -3.11
C LEU A 231 7.19 -3.82 -2.77
N HIS A 232 7.32 -3.38 -1.52
CA HIS A 232 6.87 -2.06 -1.06
C HIS A 232 7.89 -1.51 -0.07
N TRP A 233 8.40 -0.30 -0.29
CA TRP A 233 9.47 0.32 0.52
C TRP A 233 10.70 -0.59 0.72
N GLY A 234 11.15 -1.21 -0.37
CA GLY A 234 12.34 -2.07 -0.38
C GLY A 234 12.23 -3.35 0.45
N ARG A 235 11.01 -3.79 0.77
CA ARG A 235 10.71 -5.05 1.47
C ARG A 235 9.85 -5.96 0.61
N VAL A 236 10.09 -7.27 0.71
CA VAL A 236 9.26 -8.29 0.07
C VAL A 236 7.92 -8.41 0.80
N CYS A 237 6.81 -8.20 0.09
CA CYS A 237 5.45 -8.31 0.64
C CYS A 237 4.80 -9.68 0.35
N GLY A 238 5.29 -10.41 -0.64
CA GLY A 238 4.83 -11.74 -0.99
C GLY A 238 5.23 -12.17 -2.40
N ARG A 239 5.10 -13.46 -2.69
CA ARG A 239 5.22 -14.00 -4.05
C ARG A 239 3.98 -13.63 -4.86
N ILE A 240 4.20 -13.40 -6.15
CA ILE A 240 3.14 -13.17 -7.12
C ILE A 240 3.40 -14.09 -8.32
N ASP A 241 2.33 -14.57 -8.94
CA ASP A 241 2.47 -15.35 -10.17
C ASP A 241 2.66 -14.42 -11.39
N GLU A 242 2.78 -15.03 -12.57
CA GLU A 242 2.95 -14.30 -13.82
C GLU A 242 1.71 -13.46 -14.18
N ASN A 243 0.51 -13.91 -13.83
CA ASN A 243 -0.72 -13.18 -14.10
C ASN A 243 -0.80 -11.90 -13.24
N LEU A 244 -0.58 -12.01 -11.93
CA LEU A 244 -0.53 -10.85 -11.02
C LEU A 244 0.62 -9.90 -11.38
N THR A 245 1.75 -10.42 -11.85
CA THR A 245 2.85 -9.58 -12.36
C THR A 245 2.40 -8.75 -13.55
N ARG A 246 1.71 -9.35 -14.52
CA ARG A 246 1.15 -8.65 -15.69
C ARG A 246 0.11 -7.60 -15.27
N VAL A 247 -0.81 -7.97 -14.38
CA VAL A 247 -1.84 -7.05 -13.86
C VAL A 247 -1.23 -5.83 -13.17
N LEU A 248 -0.24 -6.04 -12.30
CA LEU A 248 0.46 -4.96 -11.61
C LEU A 248 1.23 -4.06 -12.59
N ALA A 249 1.84 -4.66 -13.62
CA ALA A 249 2.51 -3.91 -14.67
C ALA A 249 1.53 -3.04 -15.47
N GLU A 250 0.40 -3.61 -15.90
CA GLU A 250 -0.66 -2.91 -16.62
C GLU A 250 -1.25 -1.75 -15.80
N ALA A 251 -1.52 -1.99 -14.50
CA ALA A 251 -2.01 -0.96 -13.58
C ALA A 251 -0.99 0.17 -13.38
N THR A 252 0.28 -0.18 -13.20
CA THR A 252 1.37 0.79 -13.09
C THR A 252 1.50 1.62 -14.36
N GLU A 253 1.57 0.99 -15.53
CA GLU A 253 1.70 1.68 -16.80
C GLU A 253 0.50 2.57 -17.09
N HIS A 254 -0.72 2.10 -16.80
CA HIS A 254 -1.94 2.92 -16.90
C HIS A 254 -1.82 4.18 -16.07
N GLN A 255 -1.46 4.03 -14.79
CA GLN A 255 -1.36 5.17 -13.91
C GLN A 255 -0.27 6.15 -14.36
N LEU A 256 0.90 5.65 -14.79
CA LEU A 256 1.97 6.49 -15.33
C LEU A 256 1.49 7.27 -16.56
N ARG A 257 0.69 6.68 -17.46
CA ARG A 257 0.16 7.40 -18.62
C ARG A 257 -0.75 8.55 -18.22
N VAL A 258 -1.75 8.30 -17.39
CA VAL A 258 -2.74 9.32 -17.00
C VAL A 258 -2.12 10.42 -16.13
N THR A 259 -1.20 10.06 -15.23
CA THR A 259 -0.46 11.04 -14.43
C THR A 259 0.50 11.87 -15.28
N ASN A 260 1.18 11.29 -16.26
CA ASN A 260 2.01 12.05 -17.21
C ASN A 260 1.18 13.03 -18.04
N ALA A 261 -0.06 12.67 -18.43
CA ALA A 261 -0.96 13.59 -19.12
C ALA A 261 -1.31 14.80 -18.25
N ARG A 262 -1.57 14.59 -16.95
CA ARG A 262 -1.77 15.69 -15.99
C ARG A 262 -0.50 16.54 -15.83
N LEU A 263 0.67 15.94 -15.68
CA LEU A 263 1.94 16.67 -15.52
C LEU A 263 2.26 17.53 -16.74
N ALA A 264 1.98 17.02 -17.95
CA ALA A 264 2.14 17.79 -19.19
C ALA A 264 1.17 18.98 -19.26
N ALA A 265 -0.09 18.80 -18.84
CA ALA A 265 -1.08 19.89 -18.81
C ALA A 265 -0.70 20.99 -17.79
N ALA A 266 -0.11 20.62 -16.65
CA ALA A 266 0.36 21.57 -15.64
C ALA A 266 1.65 22.31 -16.04
N GLY A 267 2.46 21.74 -16.94
CA GLY A 267 3.71 22.32 -17.43
C GLY A 267 3.59 23.07 -18.77
N GLY A 268 2.39 23.20 -19.33
CA GLY A 268 2.16 24.01 -20.53
C GLY A 268 2.34 25.52 -20.26
N PRO A 269 2.67 26.34 -21.27
CA PRO A 269 2.76 27.78 -21.09
C PRO A 269 1.43 28.32 -20.59
N ASP A 270 1.48 29.13 -19.54
CA ASP A 270 0.32 29.81 -18.97
C ASP A 270 -0.35 30.68 -20.06
N PRO A 271 -1.61 30.42 -20.45
CA PRO A 271 -2.30 31.24 -21.44
C PRO A 271 -2.50 32.69 -20.97
N ALA A 272 -2.21 33.00 -19.69
CA ALA A 272 -2.25 34.35 -19.15
C ALA A 272 -1.03 35.23 -19.48
N CYS A 273 0.02 34.71 -20.12
CA CYS A 273 1.24 35.49 -20.43
C CYS A 273 1.50 35.76 -21.93
N SER A 274 0.49 35.60 -22.78
CA SER A 274 0.56 35.98 -24.20
C SER A 274 -0.37 37.14 -24.54
N VAL A 275 -0.22 38.27 -23.85
CA VAL A 275 -0.67 39.58 -24.36
C VAL A 275 0.39 40.62 -23.99
N HIS A 276 0.98 41.22 -25.03
CA HIS A 276 1.99 42.30 -25.08
C HIS A 276 3.44 41.88 -25.38
N ARG A 277 3.71 41.65 -26.67
CA ARG A 277 4.64 42.49 -27.45
C ARG A 277 4.25 42.50 -28.91
#